data_AF-A0A3M1G3J4-F1
#
_entry.id   AF-A0A3M1G3J4-F1
#
_cell.length_a   1.000
_cell.length_b   1.000
_cell.length_c   1.000
_cell.angle_alpha   90.00
_cell.angle_beta   90.00
_cell.angle_gamma   90.00
#
_symmetry.space_group_name_H-M   'P 1'
#
loop_
_entity.id
_entity.type
_entity.pdbx_description
1 polymer ?
#
loop_
_entity_poly.entity_id
_entity_poly.type
_entity_poly.pdbx_seq_one_letter_code
_entity_poly.pdbx_strand_id
1 'polypeptide(L)'
;QLAAGYAPQLPLEGWLAQAGAFDNIAASEVAALSYWPVKGGDGEIKIRRVDDPAARIREAIQGLTKLVDAFARRETPYLASPRPREAGFGDYDHLARVAEWRSAAEDEA
;
A
#
# COMPACT_ATOMS: atom_id res chain seq x y z
N GLN A 1 -2.63 0.25 10.44
CA GLN A 1 -1.99 -0.58 9.38
C GLN A 1 -2.75 -0.47 8.07
N LEU A 2 -4.02 -0.90 7.96
CA LEU A 2 -4.85 -0.67 6.75
C LEU A 2 -5.25 0.80 6.56
N ALA A 3 -5.70 1.47 7.62
CA ALA A 3 -6.10 2.89 7.58
C ALA A 3 -4.95 3.86 7.20
N ALA A 4 -3.71 3.42 7.28
CA ALA A 4 -2.54 4.22 6.89
C ALA A 4 -2.04 3.88 5.46
N GLY A 5 -2.81 3.08 4.71
CA GLY A 5 -2.50 2.74 3.31
C GLY A 5 -1.38 1.71 3.11
N TYR A 6 -0.85 1.10 4.18
CA TYR A 6 0.27 0.14 4.10
C TYR A 6 -0.13 -1.27 3.66
N ALA A 7 -1.42 -1.53 3.45
CA ALA A 7 -1.92 -2.81 2.94
C ALA A 7 -3.05 -2.55 1.92
N PRO A 8 -2.75 -1.92 0.77
CA PRO A 8 -3.77 -1.54 -0.22
C PRO A 8 -4.34 -2.75 -0.95
N GLN A 9 -3.65 -3.90 -0.90
CA GLN A 9 -4.01 -5.11 -1.64
C GLN A 9 -5.42 -5.59 -1.31
N LEU A 10 -5.78 -5.72 -0.03
CA LEU A 10 -7.07 -6.32 0.36
C LEU A 10 -8.28 -5.48 -0.11
N PRO A 11 -8.32 -4.14 0.05
CA PRO A 11 -9.37 -3.33 -0.57
C PRO A 11 -9.38 -3.35 -2.11
N LEU A 12 -8.22 -3.43 -2.76
CA LEU A 12 -8.13 -3.52 -4.23
C LEU A 12 -8.67 -4.86 -4.75
N GLU A 13 -8.37 -5.97 -4.07
CA GLU A 13 -8.97 -7.27 -4.35
C GLU A 13 -10.50 -7.25 -4.17
N GLY A 14 -10.98 -6.54 -3.14
CA GLY A 14 -12.41 -6.28 -2.96
C GLY A 14 -13.05 -5.58 -4.16
N TRP A 15 -12.38 -4.57 -4.73
CA TRP A 15 -12.83 -3.93 -5.96
C TRP A 15 -12.83 -4.90 -7.15
N LEU A 16 -11.76 -5.68 -7.33
CA LEU A 16 -11.65 -6.66 -8.41
C LEU A 16 -12.78 -7.71 -8.34
N ALA A 17 -13.15 -8.14 -7.14
CA ALA A 17 -14.28 -9.04 -6.93
C ALA A 17 -15.62 -8.40 -7.33
N GLN A 18 -15.85 -7.13 -6.96
CA GLN A 18 -17.03 -6.38 -7.39
C GLN A 18 -17.07 -6.14 -8.90
N ALA A 19 -15.91 -6.02 -9.53
CA ALA A 19 -15.77 -5.83 -10.97
C ALA A 19 -15.86 -7.13 -11.78
N GLY A 20 -15.96 -8.30 -11.13
CA GLY A 20 -15.99 -9.60 -11.80
C GLY A 20 -14.66 -9.98 -12.45
N ALA A 21 -13.54 -9.52 -11.88
CA ALA A 21 -12.21 -9.75 -12.44
C ALA A 21 -11.61 -11.13 -12.10
N PHE A 22 -12.35 -11.98 -11.36
CA PHE A 22 -11.92 -13.33 -11.01
C PHE A 22 -12.71 -14.38 -11.79
N ASP A 23 -12.00 -15.31 -12.40
CA ASP A 23 -12.62 -16.43 -13.11
C ASP A 23 -13.45 -17.30 -12.15
N ASN A 24 -14.61 -17.76 -12.63
CA ASN A 24 -15.55 -18.60 -11.88
C ASN A 24 -16.14 -17.95 -10.62
N ILE A 25 -16.01 -16.63 -10.45
CA ILE A 25 -16.63 -15.88 -9.37
C ILE A 25 -17.51 -14.78 -9.99
N ALA A 26 -18.81 -14.86 -9.74
CA ALA A 26 -19.74 -13.83 -10.19
C ALA A 26 -19.47 -12.50 -9.45
N ALA A 27 -19.53 -11.40 -10.19
CA ALA A 27 -19.48 -10.06 -9.61
C ALA A 27 -20.59 -9.90 -8.56
N SER A 28 -20.21 -9.45 -7.36
CA SER A 28 -21.13 -9.25 -6.24
C SER A 28 -20.60 -8.18 -5.31
N GLU A 29 -21.49 -7.57 -4.52
CA GLU A 29 -21.10 -6.71 -3.42
C GLU A 29 -20.26 -7.48 -2.39
N VAL A 30 -19.21 -6.82 -1.89
CA VAL A 30 -18.29 -7.39 -0.90
C VAL A 30 -18.82 -7.08 0.50
N ALA A 31 -19.33 -8.11 1.18
CA ALA A 31 -19.88 -7.98 2.53
C ALA A 31 -18.82 -7.78 3.62
N ALA A 32 -17.55 -8.14 3.35
CA ALA A 32 -16.49 -8.12 4.34
C ALA A 32 -15.10 -8.08 3.70
N LEU A 33 -14.18 -7.38 4.36
CA LEU A 33 -12.74 -7.54 4.15
C LEU A 33 -12.13 -8.02 5.48
N SER A 34 -11.38 -9.11 5.42
CA SER A 34 -10.78 -9.74 6.60
C SER A 34 -9.35 -10.15 6.33
N TYR A 35 -8.45 -9.86 7.26
CA TYR A 35 -7.05 -10.27 7.22
C TYR A 35 -6.80 -11.41 8.20
N TRP A 36 -6.16 -12.47 7.72
CA TRP A 36 -5.78 -13.64 8.52
C TRP A 36 -4.28 -13.61 8.78
N PRO A 37 -3.84 -13.17 9.98
CA PRO A 37 -2.43 -13.21 10.35
C PRO A 37 -2.02 -14.66 10.59
N VAL A 38 -1.42 -15.29 9.58
CA VAL A 38 -0.76 -16.60 9.77
C VAL A 38 0.62 -16.33 10.35
N LYS A 39 0.78 -16.60 11.64
CA LYS A 39 2.10 -16.65 12.30
C LYS A 39 2.46 -18.11 12.52
N GLY A 40 3.70 -18.50 12.23
CA GLY A 40 4.17 -19.85 12.56
C GLY A 40 4.20 -20.04 14.08
N GLY A 41 3.48 -21.05 14.58
CA GLY A 41 3.38 -21.41 16.00
C GLY A 41 1.95 -21.82 16.42
N ASP A 42 1.79 -22.38 17.62
CA ASP A 42 0.53 -22.94 18.14
C ASP A 42 -0.46 -21.88 18.71
N GLY A 43 -0.31 -20.62 18.31
CA GLY A 43 -1.15 -19.53 18.81
C GLY A 43 -2.50 -19.42 18.09
N GLU A 44 -3.53 -18.95 18.79
CA GLU A 44 -4.83 -18.65 18.18
C GLU A 44 -4.73 -17.59 17.06
N ILE A 45 -5.27 -17.90 15.88
CA ILE A 45 -5.39 -16.96 14.77
C ILE A 45 -6.56 -16.01 15.05
N LYS A 46 -6.26 -14.75 15.34
CA LYS A 46 -7.28 -13.69 15.48
C LYS A 46 -7.52 -13.03 14.13
N ILE A 47 -8.66 -13.35 13.51
CA ILE A 47 -9.13 -12.72 12.27
C ILE A 47 -9.35 -11.23 12.52
N ARG A 48 -8.75 -10.38 11.68
CA ARG A 48 -8.95 -8.92 11.76
C ARG A 48 -9.90 -8.49 10.67
N ARG A 49 -11.08 -8.01 11.06
CA ARG A 49 -12.06 -7.44 10.14
C ARG A 49 -11.75 -5.96 9.89
N VAL A 50 -11.99 -5.52 8.67
CA VAL A 50 -11.90 -4.11 8.28
C VAL A 50 -13.22 -3.41 8.54
N ASP A 51 -13.16 -2.25 9.20
CA ASP A 51 -14.31 -1.37 9.37
C ASP A 51 -14.66 -0.68 8.05
N ASP A 52 -15.96 -0.62 7.74
CA ASP A 52 -16.52 -0.04 6.52
C ASP A 52 -15.81 -0.51 5.23
N PRO A 53 -15.98 -1.79 4.84
CA PRO A 53 -15.31 -2.34 3.66
C PRO A 53 -15.64 -1.56 2.39
N ALA A 54 -16.88 -1.06 2.25
CA ALA A 54 -17.29 -0.28 1.10
C ALA A 54 -16.53 1.05 0.98
N ALA A 55 -16.35 1.78 2.09
CA ALA A 55 -15.53 2.99 2.09
C ALA A 55 -14.07 2.68 1.76
N ARG A 56 -13.49 1.61 2.32
CA ARG A 56 -12.09 1.24 2.05
C ARG A 56 -11.85 0.85 0.60
N ILE A 57 -12.80 0.15 -0.03
CA ILE A 57 -12.74 -0.17 -1.46
C ILE A 57 -12.76 1.12 -2.28
N ARG A 58 -13.68 2.06 -1.99
CA ARG A 58 -13.76 3.36 -2.68
C ARG A 58 -12.47 4.17 -2.54
N GLU A 59 -11.96 4.30 -1.32
CA GLU A 59 -10.71 5.03 -1.03
C GLU A 59 -9.52 4.43 -1.78
N ALA A 60 -9.42 3.10 -1.84
CA ALA A 60 -8.35 2.41 -2.54
C ALA A 60 -8.38 2.67 -4.06
N ILE A 61 -9.56 2.61 -4.69
CA ILE A 61 -9.72 2.92 -6.12
C ILE A 61 -9.36 4.38 -6.38
N GLN A 62 -9.87 5.30 -5.58
CA GLN A 62 -9.56 6.73 -5.72
C GLN A 62 -8.05 7.01 -5.58
N GLY A 63 -7.39 6.37 -4.61
CA GLY A 63 -5.94 6.46 -4.43
C GLY A 63 -5.17 5.91 -5.62
N LEU A 64 -5.57 4.73 -6.12
CA LEU A 64 -4.95 4.11 -7.27
C LEU A 64 -5.10 4.96 -8.54
N THR A 65 -6.31 5.44 -8.85
CA THR A 65 -6.56 6.31 -10.01
C THR A 65 -5.69 7.56 -9.94
N LYS A 66 -5.62 8.22 -8.78
CA LYS A 66 -4.76 9.40 -8.58
C LYS A 66 -3.28 9.10 -8.85
N LEU A 67 -2.79 7.93 -8.43
CA LEU A 67 -1.41 7.51 -8.68
C LEU A 67 -1.19 7.23 -10.17
N VAL A 68 -2.10 6.49 -10.82
CA VAL A 68 -2.02 6.22 -12.27
C VAL A 68 -2.01 7.52 -13.06
N ASP A 69 -2.93 8.44 -12.78
CA ASP A 69 -3.00 9.75 -13.45
C ASP A 69 -1.74 10.58 -13.23
N ALA A 70 -1.20 10.54 -12.00
CA ALA A 70 0.03 11.26 -11.68
C ALA A 70 1.21 10.73 -12.51
N PHE A 71 1.42 9.40 -12.52
CA PHE A 71 2.55 8.75 -13.19
C PHE A 71 2.36 8.56 -14.70
N ALA A 72 1.15 8.78 -15.24
CA ALA A 72 0.91 8.87 -16.69
C ALA A 72 1.55 10.13 -17.31
N ARG A 73 1.84 11.16 -16.50
CA ARG A 73 2.53 12.38 -16.96
C ARG A 73 4.02 12.13 -17.07
N ARG A 74 4.59 12.38 -18.25
CA ARG A 74 6.02 12.15 -18.56
C ARG A 74 6.96 12.91 -17.62
N GLU A 75 6.50 14.05 -17.10
CA GLU A 75 7.25 14.92 -16.21
C GLU A 75 7.30 14.40 -14.77
N THR A 76 6.52 13.36 -14.42
CA THR A 76 6.47 12.82 -13.06
C THR A 76 7.59 11.79 -12.87
N PRO A 77 8.60 12.08 -12.04
CA PRO A 77 9.71 11.17 -11.82
C PRO A 77 9.34 10.04 -10.85
N TYR A 78 9.97 8.88 -11.03
CA TYR A 78 10.01 7.83 -10.02
C TYR A 78 11.18 8.11 -9.07
N LEU A 79 10.88 8.78 -7.95
CA LEU A 79 11.89 9.11 -6.95
C LEU A 79 12.44 7.84 -6.29
N ALA A 80 13.75 7.77 -6.08
CA ALA A 80 14.39 6.66 -5.38
C ALA A 80 13.88 6.51 -3.93
N SER A 81 13.53 7.62 -3.29
CA SER A 81 12.86 7.64 -1.98
C SER A 81 11.68 8.62 -2.01
N PRO A 82 10.46 8.18 -2.35
CA PRO A 82 9.30 9.06 -2.48
C PRO A 82 8.82 9.66 -1.15
N ARG A 83 9.14 9.01 -0.02
CA ARG A 83 8.78 9.46 1.33
C ARG A 83 9.98 9.34 2.28
N PRO A 84 11.01 10.19 2.13
CA PRO A 84 12.28 10.02 2.83
C PRO A 84 12.18 10.11 4.36
N ARG A 85 11.17 10.81 4.90
CA ARG A 85 10.88 10.87 6.35
C ARG A 85 10.26 9.58 6.90
N GLU A 86 9.58 8.80 6.07
CA GLU A 86 8.94 7.53 6.44
C GLU A 86 9.82 6.33 6.06
N ALA A 87 10.80 6.54 5.17
CA ALA A 87 11.72 5.52 4.70
C ALA A 87 12.76 5.21 5.78
N GLY A 88 12.81 3.94 6.21
CA GLY A 88 13.94 3.40 6.96
C GLY A 88 15.20 3.27 6.11
N PHE A 89 16.26 2.69 6.69
CA PHE A 89 17.47 2.37 5.93
C PHE A 89 17.16 1.29 4.89
N GLY A 90 17.38 1.60 3.62
CA GLY A 90 17.25 0.65 2.53
C GLY A 90 18.48 -0.26 2.45
N ASP A 91 18.29 -1.52 2.07
CA ASP A 91 19.38 -2.50 1.95
C ASP A 91 20.52 -2.02 1.05
N TYR A 92 20.25 -1.14 0.09
CA TYR A 92 21.23 -0.59 -0.85
C TYR A 92 21.62 0.87 -0.58
N ASP A 93 21.17 1.48 0.52
CA ASP A 93 21.50 2.88 0.85
C ASP A 93 23.01 3.08 1.03
N HIS A 94 23.72 2.04 1.47
CA HIS A 94 25.18 2.03 1.58
C HIS A 94 25.88 2.11 0.21
N LEU A 95 25.35 1.44 -0.82
CA LEU A 95 25.90 1.50 -2.18
C LEU A 95 25.67 2.88 -2.81
N ALA A 96 24.52 3.49 -2.50
CA ALA A 96 24.15 4.81 -2.97
C ALA A 96 24.74 5.96 -2.13
N ARG A 97 25.58 5.67 -1.13
CA ARG A 97 26.21 6.66 -0.21
C ARG A 97 25.19 7.63 0.41
N VAL A 98 23.97 7.15 0.66
CA VAL A 98 22.85 7.99 1.14
C VAL A 98 23.19 8.68 2.44
N ALA A 99 23.94 8.02 3.33
CA ALA A 99 24.38 8.59 4.61
C ALA A 99 25.23 9.86 4.44
N GLU A 100 26.13 9.89 3.45
CA GLU A 100 27.05 11.01 3.23
C GLU A 100 26.33 12.25 2.66
N TRP A 101 25.26 12.03 1.89
CA TRP A 101 24.50 13.11 1.27
C TRP A 101 23.39 13.61 2.19
N ARG A 102 22.87 12.76 3.08
CA ARG A 102 21.90 13.17 4.11
C ARG A 102 22.53 14.03 5.21
N SER A 103 23.76 13.71 5.64
CA SER A 103 24.46 14.53 6.66
C SER A 103 24.83 15.92 6.13
N ALA A 104 25.21 16.02 4.86
CA ALA A 104 25.54 17.31 4.24
C ALA A 104 24.34 18.29 4.16
N ALA A 105 23.10 17.77 4.16
CA ALA A 105 21.89 18.59 4.14
C ALA A 105 21.44 19.09 5.53
N GLU A 106 21.95 18.50 6.61
CA GLU A 106 21.65 18.93 7.99
C GLU A 106 22.56 20.08 8.46
N ASP A 107 23.76 20.21 7.88
CA ASP A 107 24.72 21.28 8.21
C ASP A 107 24.42 22.63 7.50
N GLU A 108 23.50 22.65 6.53
CA GLU A 108 23.06 23.86 5.81
C GLU A 108 21.70 24.44 6.29
N ALA A 109 21.13 23.89 7.37
CA ALA A 109 19.81 24.28 7.93
C ALA A 109 19.91 25.14 9.20
#